data_AF-A0AAD7GGS4-F1
#
_entry.id   AF-A0AAD7GGS4-F1
#
_cell.length_a   1.000
_cell.length_b   1.000
_cell.length_c   1.000
_cell.angle_alpha   90.00
_cell.angle_beta   90.00
_cell.angle_gamma   90.00
#
_symmetry.space_group_name_H-M   'P 1'
#
loop_
_entity.id
_entity.type
_entity.pdbx_description
1 polymer ?
#
loop_
_entity_poly.entity_id
_entity_poly.type
_entity_poly.pdbx_seq_one_letter_code
_entity_poly.pdbx_strand_id
1 'polypeptide(L)'
;NDPAIVDMSISHQLQELIIEPCRKSPLSRPVSLVIDGLDECTGEDIQQEVLRSIGSVFSQEHPPLLLVASRPESHLRETFSKRLFAGFHRSLNINQSFQDVRKYLLDEFDRIHPNSSRASNHD
;
A
#
# COMPACT_ATOMS: atom_id res chain seq x y z
N ASN A 1 -16.07 -3.65 21.67
CA ASN A 1 -15.19 -4.76 21.27
C ASN A 1 -16.03 -5.99 21.06
N ASP A 2 -16.41 -6.23 19.80
CA ASP A 2 -17.04 -7.46 19.35
C ASP A 2 -15.96 -8.32 18.66
N PRO A 3 -15.55 -9.46 19.23
CA PRO A 3 -14.53 -10.32 18.63
C PRO A 3 -15.01 -10.97 17.33
N ALA A 4 -16.32 -11.07 17.06
CA ALA A 4 -16.85 -11.63 15.83
C ALA A 4 -16.59 -10.74 14.60
N ILE A 5 -16.09 -9.52 14.81
CA ILE A 5 -15.85 -8.55 13.74
C ILE A 5 -14.88 -9.05 12.66
N VAL A 6 -13.93 -9.90 13.03
CA VAL A 6 -12.93 -10.46 12.10
C VAL A 6 -13.55 -11.39 11.06
N ASP A 7 -14.71 -11.97 11.36
CA ASP A 7 -15.45 -12.86 10.47
C ASP A 7 -16.49 -12.10 9.61
N MET A 8 -16.64 -10.79 9.83
CA MET A 8 -17.54 -9.94 9.06
C MET A 8 -16.92 -9.54 7.71
N SER A 9 -17.73 -8.99 6.81
CA SER A 9 -17.24 -8.46 5.54
C SER A 9 -16.19 -7.36 5.74
N ILE A 10 -15.26 -7.23 4.79
CA ILE A 10 -14.20 -6.22 4.83
C ILE A 10 -14.78 -4.81 4.96
N SER A 11 -15.88 -4.53 4.27
CA SER A 11 -16.58 -3.25 4.37
C SER A 11 -17.09 -2.97 5.79
N HIS A 12 -17.60 -3.98 6.50
CA HIS A 12 -18.06 -3.82 7.88
C HIS A 12 -16.89 -3.63 8.84
N GLN A 13 -15.82 -4.43 8.67
CA GLN A 13 -14.58 -4.26 9.43
C GLN A 13 -14.01 -2.85 9.25
N LEU A 14 -13.94 -2.35 8.02
CA LEU A 14 -13.46 -1.00 7.71
C LEU A 14 -14.31 0.07 8.40
N GLN A 15 -15.64 -0.08 8.36
CA GLN A 15 -16.56 0.88 8.97
C GLN A 15 -16.32 1.00 10.48
N GLU A 16 -16.31 -0.13 11.18
CA GLU A 16 -16.23 -0.17 12.65
C GLU A 16 -14.83 0.06 13.20
N LEU A 17 -13.79 -0.44 12.51
CA LEU A 17 -12.41 -0.40 12.99
C LEU A 17 -11.66 0.86 12.56
N ILE A 18 -12.09 1.50 11.47
CA ILE A 18 -11.39 2.67 10.91
C ILE A 18 -12.32 3.87 10.82
N ILE A 19 -13.44 3.78 10.11
CA ILE A 19 -14.26 4.96 9.77
C ILE A 19 -14.94 5.57 11.00
N GLU A 20 -15.62 4.77 11.80
CA GLU A 20 -16.31 5.23 13.00
C GLU A 20 -15.33 5.80 14.05
N PRO A 21 -14.18 5.17 14.32
CA PRO A 21 -13.14 5.77 15.15
C PRO A 21 -12.61 7.11 14.60
N CYS A 22 -12.40 7.21 13.29
CA CYS A 22 -11.96 8.45 12.65
C CYS A 22 -12.99 9.58 12.81
N ARG A 23 -14.29 9.28 12.66
CA ARG A 23 -15.38 10.25 12.83
C ARG A 23 -15.50 10.76 14.26
N LYS A 24 -15.30 9.88 15.23
CA LYS A 24 -15.36 10.22 16.66
C LYS A 24 -14.10 10.92 17.15
N SER A 25 -13.07 10.98 16.31
CA SER A 25 -11.82 11.66 16.64
C SER A 25 -12.07 13.16 16.86
N PRO A 26 -11.60 13.76 17.97
CA PRO A 26 -11.74 15.19 18.22
C PRO A 26 -10.80 16.04 17.35
N LEU A 27 -10.06 15.43 16.42
CA LEU A 27 -9.12 16.11 15.55
C LEU A 27 -9.86 17.03 14.57
N SER A 28 -9.46 18.29 14.51
CA SER A 28 -9.95 19.27 13.54
C SER A 28 -9.40 19.07 12.12
N ARG A 29 -8.65 17.98 11.89
CA ARG A 29 -7.90 17.70 10.67
C ARG A 29 -8.34 16.35 10.10
N PRO A 30 -8.30 16.17 8.77
CA PRO A 30 -8.53 14.86 8.17
C PRO A 30 -7.58 13.82 8.75
N VAL A 31 -8.11 12.65 9.09
CA VAL A 31 -7.28 11.50 9.50
C VAL A 31 -6.56 10.96 8.27
N SER A 32 -5.27 10.67 8.39
CA SER A 32 -4.50 10.01 7.33
C SER A 32 -4.48 8.50 7.57
N LEU A 33 -4.86 7.74 6.54
CA LEU A 33 -4.78 6.28 6.51
C LEU A 33 -3.68 5.87 5.53
N VAL A 34 -2.71 5.08 6.01
CA VAL A 34 -1.65 4.50 5.19
C VAL A 34 -1.86 2.99 5.16
N ILE A 35 -1.95 2.44 3.94
CA ILE A 35 -1.99 1.00 3.70
C ILE A 35 -0.71 0.66 2.96
N ASP A 36 0.17 -0.06 3.66
CA ASP A 36 1.44 -0.52 3.13
C ASP A 36 1.38 -2.03 2.89
N GLY A 37 1.88 -2.49 1.74
CA GLY A 37 1.90 -3.91 1.37
C GLY A 37 0.53 -4.51 1.04
N LEU A 38 -0.39 -3.76 0.41
CA LEU A 38 -1.69 -4.32 0.01
C LEU A 38 -1.56 -5.58 -0.87
N ASP A 39 -0.51 -5.65 -1.68
CA ASP A 39 -0.19 -6.79 -2.54
C ASP A 39 0.24 -8.06 -1.77
N GLU A 40 0.49 -7.96 -0.46
CA GLU A 40 0.83 -9.10 0.40
C GLU A 40 -0.42 -9.85 0.89
N CYS A 41 -1.63 -9.27 0.72
CA CYS A 41 -2.87 -9.98 1.03
C CYS A 41 -3.05 -11.17 0.08
N THR A 42 -3.38 -12.34 0.63
CA THR A 42 -3.57 -13.55 -0.17
C THR A 42 -4.88 -13.49 -0.95
N GLY A 43 -4.82 -13.41 -2.28
CA GLY A 43 -5.98 -13.42 -3.17
C GLY A 43 -6.23 -12.07 -3.84
N GLU A 44 -6.26 -12.06 -5.18
CA GLU A 44 -6.54 -10.85 -5.97
C GLU A 44 -7.92 -10.28 -5.67
N ASP A 45 -8.91 -11.16 -5.47
CA ASP A 45 -10.28 -10.84 -5.09
C ASP A 45 -10.35 -10.12 -3.74
N ILE A 46 -9.61 -10.60 -2.74
CA ILE A 46 -9.52 -9.96 -1.42
C ILE A 46 -8.89 -8.57 -1.55
N GLN A 47 -7.77 -8.46 -2.26
CA GLN A 47 -7.11 -7.17 -2.49
C GLN A 47 -8.03 -6.16 -3.19
N GLN A 48 -8.77 -6.61 -4.21
CA GLN A 48 -9.76 -5.78 -4.88
C GLN A 48 -10.94 -5.40 -3.97
N GLU A 49 -11.40 -6.32 -3.11
CA GLU A 49 -12.46 -6.06 -2.14
C GLU A 49 -12.02 -4.97 -1.15
N VAL A 50 -10.81 -5.08 -0.58
CA VAL A 50 -10.21 -4.05 0.27
C VAL A 50 -10.25 -2.68 -0.42
N LEU A 51 -9.76 -2.59 -1.67
CA LEU A 51 -9.81 -1.34 -2.42
C LEU A 51 -11.24 -0.84 -2.61
N ARG A 52 -12.19 -1.69 -3.03
CA ARG A 52 -13.59 -1.26 -3.23
C ARG A 52 -14.24 -0.77 -1.95
N SER A 53 -14.00 -1.46 -0.83
CA SER A 53 -14.47 -1.05 0.49
C SER A 53 -13.93 0.32 0.86
N ILE A 54 -12.63 0.57 0.66
CA ILE A 54 -12.01 1.87 0.91
C ILE A 54 -12.53 2.95 -0.05
N GLY A 55 -12.71 2.61 -1.32
CA GLY A 55 -13.26 3.51 -2.33
C GLY A 55 -14.63 4.06 -1.93
N SER A 56 -15.46 3.23 -1.30
CA SER A 56 -16.80 3.64 -0.82
C SER A 56 -16.75 4.70 0.29
N VAL A 57 -15.64 4.79 1.03
CA VAL A 57 -15.43 5.77 2.12
C VAL A 57 -15.30 7.19 1.58
N PHE A 58 -14.75 7.37 0.37
CA PHE A 58 -14.61 8.70 -0.23
C PHE A 58 -15.93 9.38 -0.58
N SER A 59 -17.04 8.65 -0.54
CA SER A 59 -18.38 9.21 -0.72
C SER A 59 -18.97 9.80 0.56
N GLN A 60 -18.27 9.71 1.71
CA GLN A 60 -18.74 10.22 3.00
C GLN A 60 -18.34 11.70 3.22
N GLU A 61 -19.02 12.38 4.14
CA GLU A 61 -18.58 13.71 4.60
C GLU A 61 -17.25 13.60 5.35
N HIS A 62 -16.26 14.41 4.93
CA HIS A 62 -14.90 14.44 5.46
C HIS A 62 -14.15 13.10 5.39
N PRO A 63 -13.85 12.59 4.17
CA PRO A 63 -13.13 11.34 4.03
C PRO A 63 -11.67 11.48 4.53
N PRO A 64 -11.07 10.39 5.04
CA PRO A 64 -9.67 10.38 5.40
C PRO A 64 -8.77 10.60 4.17
N LEU A 65 -7.57 11.12 4.40
CA LEU A 65 -6.53 11.13 3.38
C LEU A 65 -5.93 9.72 3.28
N LEU A 66 -5.97 9.11 2.10
CA LEU A 66 -5.46 7.75 1.90
C LEU A 66 -4.14 7.76 1.12
N LEU A 67 -3.19 6.96 1.61
CA LEU A 67 -2.02 6.53 0.87
C LEU A 67 -2.01 5.00 0.79
N VAL A 68 -1.99 4.46 -0.43
CA VAL A 68 -1.79 3.01 -0.66
C VAL A 68 -0.41 2.83 -1.29
N ALA A 69 0.47 2.13 -0.60
CA ALA A 69 1.76 1.68 -1.09
C ALA A 69 1.67 0.18 -1.38
N SER A 70 1.84 -0.20 -2.64
CA SER A 70 1.84 -1.60 -3.06
C SER A 70 2.70 -1.80 -4.31
N ARG A 71 3.04 -3.05 -4.61
CA ARG A 71 3.53 -3.42 -5.95
C ARG A 71 2.46 -3.11 -7.01
N PRO A 72 2.87 -2.74 -8.24
CA PRO A 72 1.95 -2.34 -9.30
C PRO A 72 1.29 -3.53 -10.01
N GLU A 73 0.69 -4.44 -9.24
CA GLU A 73 0.02 -5.64 -9.76
C GLU A 73 -1.19 -5.25 -10.65
N SER A 74 -1.46 -6.03 -11.69
CA SER A 74 -2.39 -5.63 -12.75
C SER A 74 -3.83 -5.43 -12.26
N HIS A 75 -4.33 -6.30 -11.38
CA HIS A 75 -5.67 -6.23 -10.82
C HIS A 75 -5.86 -5.03 -9.89
N LEU A 76 -4.81 -4.60 -9.17
CA LEU A 76 -4.81 -3.37 -8.38
C LEU A 76 -4.90 -2.15 -9.30
N ARG A 77 -4.07 -2.10 -10.33
CA ARG A 77 -4.08 -1.00 -11.33
C ARG A 77 -5.42 -0.89 -12.03
N GLU A 78 -6.00 -2.02 -12.44
CA GLU A 78 -7.33 -2.05 -13.04
C GLU A 78 -8.38 -1.51 -12.06
N THR A 79 -8.32 -1.91 -10.79
CA THR A 79 -9.28 -1.47 -9.79
C THR A 79 -9.21 0.03 -9.53
N PHE A 80 -8.01 0.62 -9.45
CA PHE A 80 -7.84 2.07 -9.36
C PHE A 80 -8.31 2.82 -10.62
N SER A 81 -8.31 2.19 -11.78
CA SER A 81 -8.83 2.81 -13.02
C SER A 81 -10.37 2.89 -13.09
N LYS A 82 -11.08 2.21 -12.17
CA LYS A 82 -12.55 2.22 -12.14
C LYS A 82 -13.09 3.58 -11.70
N ARG A 83 -14.34 3.88 -12.11
CA ARG A 83 -15.03 5.15 -11.79
C ARG A 83 -15.05 5.50 -10.30
N LEU A 84 -15.01 4.49 -9.42
CA LEU A 84 -14.97 4.67 -7.97
C LEU A 84 -13.82 5.58 -7.51
N PHE A 85 -12.69 5.56 -8.22
CA PHE A 85 -11.51 6.38 -7.88
C PHE A 85 -11.26 7.51 -8.89
N ALA A 86 -12.13 7.66 -9.89
CA ALA A 86 -11.94 8.67 -10.93
C ALA A 86 -12.03 10.08 -10.32
N GLY A 87 -10.97 10.87 -10.52
CA GLY A 87 -10.88 12.24 -10.00
C GLY A 87 -10.43 12.37 -8.54
N PHE A 88 -10.30 11.25 -7.81
CA PHE A 88 -9.95 11.26 -6.37
C PHE A 88 -8.59 10.64 -6.04
N HIS A 89 -7.95 9.95 -7.00
CA HIS A 89 -6.64 9.33 -6.78
C HIS A 89 -5.56 9.89 -7.71
N ARG A 90 -4.32 9.82 -7.23
CA ARG A 90 -3.11 10.03 -8.02
C ARG A 90 -2.19 8.84 -7.79
N SER A 91 -1.81 8.16 -8.87
CA SER A 91 -0.78 7.12 -8.81
C SER A 91 0.59 7.77 -8.95
N LEU A 92 1.51 7.44 -8.04
CA LEU A 92 2.92 7.78 -8.17
C LEU A 92 3.70 6.49 -8.40
N ASN A 93 4.47 6.43 -9.49
CA ASN A 93 5.39 5.33 -9.73
C ASN A 93 6.77 5.71 -9.18
N ILE A 94 7.21 5.01 -8.13
CA ILE A 94 8.47 5.28 -7.41
C ILE A 94 9.64 4.43 -7.97
N ASN A 95 9.51 3.89 -9.19
CA ASN A 95 10.54 3.09 -9.87
C ASN A 95 11.90 3.81 -10.05
N GLN A 96 12.02 5.11 -9.74
CA GLN A 96 13.29 5.82 -9.69
C GLN A 96 14.32 5.22 -8.70
N SER A 97 13.89 4.35 -7.77
CA SER A 97 14.75 3.79 -6.72
C SER A 97 15.54 2.53 -7.10
N PHE A 98 15.27 1.86 -8.24
CA PHE A 98 16.02 0.64 -8.58
C PHE A 98 17.52 0.88 -8.76
N GLN A 99 17.93 2.06 -9.23
CA GLN A 99 19.35 2.39 -9.38
C GLN A 99 20.01 2.63 -8.01
N ASP A 100 19.34 3.33 -7.11
CA ASP A 100 19.85 3.59 -5.76
C ASP A 100 19.90 2.32 -4.91
N VAL A 101 18.85 1.49 -4.99
CA VAL A 101 18.83 0.17 -4.32
C VAL A 101 19.91 -0.74 -4.90
N ARG A 102 20.07 -0.80 -6.23
CA ARG A 102 21.15 -1.58 -6.86
C ARG A 102 22.52 -1.08 -6.39
N LYS A 103 22.75 0.24 -6.40
CA LYS A 103 24.01 0.83 -5.95
C LYS A 103 24.28 0.48 -4.50
N TYR A 104 23.31 0.70 -3.61
CA TYR A 104 23.42 0.37 -2.20
C TYR A 104 23.76 -1.11 -1.99
N LEU A 105 23.08 -2.02 -2.68
CA LEU A 105 23.35 -3.46 -2.59
C LEU A 105 24.77 -3.78 -3.06
N LEU A 106 25.22 -3.24 -4.21
CA LEU A 106 26.58 -3.45 -4.70
C LEU A 106 27.63 -2.91 -3.73
N ASP A 107 27.46 -1.68 -3.24
CA ASP A 107 28.38 -1.04 -2.28
C ASP A 107 28.47 -1.87 -0.97
N GLU A 108 27.34 -2.38 -0.47
CA GLU A 108 27.33 -3.22 0.75
C GLU A 108 27.89 -4.63 0.51
N PHE A 109 27.68 -5.23 -0.67
CA PHE A 109 28.33 -6.50 -1.03
C PHE A 109 29.84 -6.33 -1.13
N ASP A 110 30.33 -5.25 -1.75
CA ASP A 110 31.76 -4.93 -1.82
C ASP A 110 32.35 -4.67 -0.42
N ARG A 111 31.59 -4.04 0.49
CA ARG A 111 32.00 -3.83 1.89
C ARG A 111 32.15 -5.14 2.66
N ILE A 112 31.22 -6.08 2.48
CA ILE A 112 31.18 -7.35 3.23
C ILE A 112 32.15 -8.39 2.63
N HIS A 113 32.43 -8.31 1.32
CA HIS A 113 33.34 -9.22 0.64
C HIS A 113 34.32 -8.46 -0.29
N PRO A 114 35.37 -7.82 0.26
CA PRO A 114 36.22 -6.89 -0.48
C PRO A 114 37.01 -7.47 -1.67
N ASN A 115 37.00 -8.79 -1.89
CA ASN A 115 37.91 -9.48 -2.81
C ASN A 115 37.36 -10.78 -3.44
N SER A 116 36.20 -10.76 -4.08
CA SER A 116 35.79 -11.88 -4.95
C SER A 116 36.16 -11.69 -6.43
N SER A 117 36.70 -10.52 -6.81
CA SER A 117 37.06 -10.20 -8.20
C SER A 117 38.44 -9.56 -8.33
N ARG A 118 39.49 -10.23 -7.82
CA ARG A 118 40.89 -9.95 -8.17
C ARG A 118 41.79 -11.21 -8.22
N ALA A 119 41.19 -12.39 -8.40
CA ALA A 119 41.92 -13.63 -8.65
C ALA A 119 41.64 -14.16 -10.06
N SER A 120 42.11 -13.41 -11.06
CA SER A 120 42.45 -13.96 -12.39
C SER A 120 43.30 -12.92 -13.12
N ASN A 121 44.58 -12.88 -12.71
CA ASN A 121 45.70 -12.38 -13.50
C ASN A 121 46.73 -13.52 -13.55
N HIS A 122 47.38 -13.70 -14.72
CA HIS A 122 48.35 -14.76 -15.11
C HIS A 122 47.68 -16.08 -15.52
N ASP A 123 47.79 -16.58 -16.77
CA ASP A 123 48.90 -16.50 -17.74
C ASP A 123 48.48 -16.06 -19.16
#